data_AF-A0A2N3LQJ9-F1
#
_entry.id   AF-A0A2N3LQJ9-F1
#
_cell.length_a   1.000
_cell.length_b   1.000
_cell.length_c   1.000
_cell.angle_alpha   90.00
_cell.angle_beta   90.00
_cell.angle_gamma   90.00
#
_symmetry.space_group_name_H-M   'P 1'
#
loop_
_entity.id
_entity.type
_entity.pdbx_description
1 polymer ?
#
loop_
_entity_poly.entity_id
_entity_poly.type
_entity_poly.pdbx_seq_one_letter_code
_entity_poly.pdbx_strand_id
1 'polypeptide(L)' 'MEIITIYLLFGIMISGFFMIIADFHPWKLFAIVCIAWLPFFFIGTMITAFIDLKRISNKLNK' A
#
# COMPACT_ATOMS: atom_id res chain seq x y z
N MET A 1 27.53 -30.99 11.26
CA MET A 1 26.74 -30.69 10.03
C MET A 1 25.78 -29.51 10.20
N GLU A 2 25.83 -28.77 11.32
CA GLU A 2 24.89 -27.68 11.59
C GLU A 2 25.33 -26.35 10.97
N ILE A 3 26.63 -26.03 11.02
CA ILE A 3 27.18 -24.77 10.50
C ILE A 3 26.94 -24.63 8.99
N ILE A 4 27.21 -25.69 8.21
CA ILE A 4 27.00 -25.69 6.75
C ILE A 4 25.53 -25.46 6.41
N THR A 5 24.62 -26.05 7.19
CA THR A 5 23.17 -25.90 7.02
C THR A 5 22.72 -24.46 7.29
N ILE A 6 23.29 -23.80 8.32
CA ILE A 6 23.02 -22.40 8.65
C ILE A 6 23.50 -21.47 7.52
N TYR A 7 24.70 -21.69 6.99
CA TYR A 7 25.22 -20.90 5.87
C TYR A 7 24.38 -21.06 4.60
N LEU A 8 23.88 -22.27 4.35
CA LEU A 8 23.04 -22.55 3.19
C LEU A 8 21.66 -21.86 3.33
N LEU A 9 21.08 -21.86 4.53
CA LEU A 9 19.84 -21.16 4.82
C LEU A 9 19.99 -19.64 4.64
N PHE A 10 21.07 -19.06 5.16
CA PHE A 10 21.38 -17.65 4.98
C PHE A 10 21.59 -17.28 3.51
N GLY A 11 22.29 -18.13 2.75
CA GLY A 11 22.51 -17.93 1.31
C GLY A 11 21.21 -17.93 0.51
N ILE A 12 20.27 -18.81 0.84
CA ILE A 12 18.94 -18.85 0.21
C ILE A 12 18.13 -17.60 0.57
N MET A 13 18.15 -17.17 1.84
CA MET A 13 17.43 -15.95 2.26
C MET A 13 17.95 -14.71 1.55
N ILE A 14 19.28 -14.55 1.46
CA ILE A 14 19.91 -13.41 0.79
C ILE A 14 19.60 -13.45 -0.72
N SER A 15 19.69 -14.61 -1.36
CA SER A 15 19.39 -14.75 -2.79
C SER A 15 17.92 -14.46 -3.10
N GLY A 16 16.99 -14.92 -2.25
CA GLY A 16 15.57 -14.60 -2.37
C GLY A 16 15.30 -13.10 -2.21
N PHE A 17 16.00 -12.44 -1.27
CA PHE A 17 15.91 -11.00 -1.08
C PHE A 17 16.39 -10.22 -2.30
N PHE A 18 17.53 -10.61 -2.87
CA PHE A 18 18.05 -10.04 -4.12
C PHE A 18 17.14 -10.31 -5.31
N MET A 19 16.51 -11.48 -5.38
CA MET A 19 15.57 -11.81 -6.45
C MET A 19 14.30 -10.94 -6.36
N ILE A 20 13.78 -10.73 -5.15
CA ILE A 20 12.66 -9.81 -4.91
C ILE A 20 13.05 -8.37 -5.30
N ILE A 21 14.25 -7.91 -4.95
CA ILE A 21 14.77 -6.59 -5.34
C ILE A 21 15.02 -6.48 -6.85
N ALA A 22 15.53 -7.53 -7.48
CA ALA A 22 15.77 -7.56 -8.92
C ALA A 22 14.45 -7.58 -9.72
N ASP A 23 13.42 -8.23 -9.17
CA ASP A 23 12.06 -8.28 -9.73
C ASP A 23 11.17 -7.13 -9.24
N PHE A 24 11.69 -6.24 -8.36
CA PHE A 24 11.12 -4.94 -8.06
C PHE A 24 11.32 -4.02 -9.26
N HIS A 25 10.63 -4.34 -10.35
CA HIS A 25 10.37 -3.42 -11.43
C HIS A 25 9.77 -2.16 -10.77
N PRO A 26 10.35 -0.95 -10.93
CA PRO A 26 9.91 0.25 -10.21
C PRO A 26 8.41 0.57 -10.40
N TRP A 27 7.84 0.04 -11.47
CA TRP A 27 6.42 0.09 -11.81
C TRP A 27 5.52 -0.71 -10.86
N LYS A 28 6.02 -1.78 -10.24
CA LYS A 28 5.26 -2.65 -9.32
C LYS A 28 5.10 -1.98 -7.95
N LEU A 29 6.15 -1.33 -7.43
CA LEU A 29 6.07 -0.47 -6.24
C LEU A 29 5.13 0.71 -6.46
N PHE A 30 5.29 1.37 -7.61
CA PHE A 30 4.41 2.47 -8.00
C PHE A 30 2.95 2.01 -8.10
N ALA A 31 2.68 0.85 -8.72
CA ALA A 31 1.34 0.28 -8.81
C ALA A 31 0.76 -0.04 -7.42
N ILE A 32 1.53 -0.63 -6.51
CA ILE A 32 1.07 -0.92 -5.14
C ILE A 32 0.74 0.37 -4.39
N VAL A 33 1.58 1.40 -4.51
CA VAL A 33 1.33 2.72 -3.89
C VAL A 33 0.08 3.37 -4.47
N CYS A 34 -0.12 3.33 -5.79
CA CYS A 34 -1.34 3.82 -6.43
C CYS A 34 -2.59 3.05 -6.00
N ILE A 35 -2.51 1.72 -5.90
CA ILE A 35 -3.62 0.87 -5.44
C ILE A 35 -3.95 1.14 -3.97
N ALA A 36 -2.92 1.34 -3.13
CA ALA A 36 -3.10 1.70 -1.72
C ALA A 36 -3.71 3.10 -1.55
N TRP A 37 -3.52 4.01 -2.52
CA TRP A 37 -4.06 5.37 -2.48
C TRP A 37 -5.53 5.46 -2.92
N LEU A 38 -6.00 4.55 -3.78
CA LEU A 38 -7.40 4.47 -4.22
C LEU A 38 -8.42 4.45 -3.06
N PRO A 39 -8.32 3.57 -2.05
CA PRO A 39 -9.27 3.54 -0.94
C PRO A 39 -9.28 4.84 -0.12
N PHE A 40 -8.12 5.50 0.05
CA PHE A 40 -8.05 6.81 0.70
C PHE A 40 -8.78 7.89 -0.07
N PHE A 41 -8.70 7.87 -1.41
CA PHE A 41 -9.43 8.81 -2.25
C PHE A 41 -10.96 8.62 -2.16
N PHE A 42 -11.42 7.37 -2.12
CA PHE A 42 -12.85 7.05 -1.94
C PHE A 42 -13.37 7.51 -0.57
N ILE A 43 -12.60 7.32 0.50
CA ILE A 43 -13.00 7.76 1.84
C ILE A 43 -13.05 9.29 1.91
N GLY A 44 -12.05 9.98 1.35
CA GLY A 44 -11.99 11.43 1.33
C GLY A 44 -13.18 12.06 0.59
N THR A 45 -13.51 11.56 -0.60
CA THR A 45 -14.64 12.04 -1.39
C THR A 45 -15.99 11.82 -0.71
N MET A 46 -16.17 10.67 -0.05
CA MET A 46 -17.38 10.40 0.75
C MET A 46 -17.51 11.39 1.90
N ILE A 47 -16.45 11.61 2.68
CA ILE A 47 -16.47 12.56 3.82
C ILE A 47 -16.80 13.98 3.33
N THR A 48 -16.19 14.42 2.23
CA THR A 48 -16.49 15.74 1.64
C THR A 48 -17.95 15.84 1.21
N ALA A 49 -18.51 14.82 0.56
CA ALA A 49 -19.91 14.80 0.16
C ALA A 49 -20.86 14.88 1.37
N PHE A 50 -20.56 14.15 2.45
CA PHE A 50 -21.34 14.20 3.69
C PHE A 50 -21.28 15.58 4.38
N ILE A 51 -20.12 16.23 4.39
CA ILE A 51 -19.97 17.59 4.93
C ILE A 51 -20.78 18.59 4.11
N ASP A 52 -20.76 18.46 2.79
CA ASP A 52 -21.49 19.36 1.90
C ASP A 52 -23.01 19.20 2.06
N LEU A 53 -23.51 17.96 2.12
CA LEU A 53 -24.89 17.63 2.46
C LEU A 53 -25.33 18.20 3.81
N LYS A 54 -24.49 18.06 4.84
CA LYS A 54 -24.77 18.61 6.17
C LYS A 54 -24.83 20.14 6.13
N ARG A 55 -23.97 20.79 5.35
CA ARG A 55 -23.95 22.24 5.16
C ARG A 55 -25.19 22.74 4.43
N ILE A 56 -25.63 22.02 3.38
CA ILE A 56 -26.86 22.33 2.64
C ILE A 56 -28.08 22.15 3.53
N SER A 57 -28.18 21.03 4.25
CA SER A 57 -29.27 20.73 5.18
C SER A 57 -29.41 21.82 6.27
N ASN A 58 -28.29 22.24 6.87
CA ASN A 58 -28.29 23.28 7.91
C ASN A 58 -28.67 24.67 7.37
N LYS A 59 -28.44 24.92 6.08
CA LYS A 59 -28.86 26.17 5.40
C LYS A 59 -30.35 26.17 5.04
N LEU A 60 -30.95 24.99 4.86
CA LEU A 60 -32.36 24.83 4.51
C LEU A 60 -33.27 24.84 5.75
N ASN A 61 -32.74 24.44 6.90
CA ASN A 61 -33.47 24.34 8.17
C ASN A 61 -33.47 25.65 8.99
N LYS A 62 -32.95 26.75 8.43
CA LYS A 62 -32.80 28.06 9.08
C LYS A 62 -33.34 29.14 8.16
#